data_AF-A0A662WFM7-F1
#
_entry.id   AF-A0A662WFM7-F1
#
_cell.length_a   1.000
_cell.length_b   1.000
_cell.length_c   1.000
_cell.angle_alpha   90.00
_cell.angle_beta   90.00
_cell.angle_gamma   90.00
#
_symmetry.space_group_name_H-M   'P 1'
#
loop_
_entity.id
_entity.type
_entity.pdbx_description
1 polymer ?
#
loop_
_entity_poly.entity_id
_entity_poly.type
_entity_poly.pdbx_seq_one_letter_code
_entity_poly.pdbx_strand_id
1 'polypeptide(L)'
;MAHLSESPASPAAAGPINQYELLINLRSVGERHGEATRRRAELLRERAQALAIRTGYPEVFHRARSNHSASTSTTAAAGDPSDQLAPASKSGGAHEDSYPYHRRLSPEELAEFRVAITRGKELQAHRQALEFEQKRLQRSQLAGEAAPAQATQRLRNRREQLRRTAEAELDALVAQQDSSLDAMNIARLLSPRFQEHVSFAPSVVQYSAEDERVKHLLTNDRVGSYYQ
;
A
#
# COMPACT_ATOMS: atom_id res chain seq x y z
N MET A 1 -2.05 52.74 50.07
CA MET A 1 -2.91 51.75 50.74
C MET A 1 -3.87 51.16 49.72
N ALA A 2 -3.66 49.87 49.41
CA ALA A 2 -4.64 48.88 48.92
C ALA A 2 -3.83 47.80 48.17
N HIS A 3 -3.58 46.70 48.87
CA HIS A 3 -3.04 45.47 48.31
C HIS A 3 -4.13 44.75 47.50
N LEU A 4 -3.84 44.34 46.27
CA LEU A 4 -4.59 43.30 45.59
C LEU A 4 -3.62 42.20 45.18
N SER A 5 -3.73 41.09 45.89
CA SER A 5 -3.04 39.83 45.69
C SER A 5 -3.76 39.03 44.61
N GLU A 6 -3.10 38.80 43.47
CA GLU A 6 -3.53 37.79 42.50
C GLU A 6 -2.94 36.43 42.88
N SER A 7 -3.83 35.46 43.06
CA SER A 7 -3.53 34.06 43.33
C SER A 7 -3.43 33.30 41.99
N PRO A 8 -2.36 32.53 41.72
CA PRO A 8 -2.32 31.68 40.54
C PRO A 8 -3.14 30.40 40.76
N ALA A 9 -4.04 30.15 39.80
CA ALA A 9 -4.89 28.98 39.72
C ALA A 9 -4.08 27.66 39.71
N SER A 10 -4.52 26.73 40.55
CA SER A 10 -4.05 25.36 40.67
C SER A 10 -4.42 24.52 39.45
N PRO A 11 -3.49 23.81 38.79
CA PRO A 11 -3.82 22.82 37.77
C PRO A 11 -4.26 21.50 38.43
N ALA A 12 -5.58 21.31 38.53
CA ALA A 12 -6.16 20.06 38.98
C ALA A 12 -6.11 18.96 37.89
N ALA A 13 -5.56 17.81 38.29
CA ALA A 13 -5.94 16.46 37.89
C ALA A 13 -5.64 15.98 36.45
N ALA A 14 -4.36 15.73 36.16
CA ALA A 14 -3.99 14.62 35.28
C ALA A 14 -3.90 13.33 36.13
N GLY A 15 -4.87 12.44 35.98
CA GLY A 15 -4.86 11.13 36.64
C GLY A 15 -3.67 10.28 36.17
N PRO A 16 -3.19 9.31 36.98
CA PRO A 16 -2.05 8.48 36.63
C PRO A 16 -2.39 7.62 35.40
N ILE A 17 -1.63 7.83 34.32
CA ILE A 17 -1.70 7.00 33.11
C ILE A 17 -1.32 5.57 33.52
N ASN A 18 -2.29 4.66 33.42
CA ASN A 18 -2.13 3.25 33.73
C ASN A 18 -1.07 2.63 32.79
N GLN A 19 0.14 2.41 33.31
CA GLN A 19 1.28 1.86 32.56
C GLN A 19 0.98 0.47 31.94
N TYR A 20 -0.03 -0.23 32.47
CA TYR A 20 -0.49 -1.51 31.97
C TYR A 20 -1.24 -1.44 30.63
N GLU A 21 -2.00 -0.38 30.36
CA GLU A 21 -2.73 -0.25 29.08
C GLU A 21 -1.80 0.09 27.91
N LEU A 22 -0.73 0.85 28.17
CA LEU A 22 0.31 1.12 27.17
C LEU A 22 1.06 -0.16 26.78
N LEU A 23 1.36 -1.03 27.74
CA LEU A 23 2.03 -2.31 27.49
C LEU A 23 1.15 -3.31 26.72
N ILE A 24 -0.16 -3.34 26.98
CA ILE A 24 -1.11 -4.18 26.24
C ILE A 24 -1.27 -3.70 24.80
N ASN A 25 -1.37 -2.39 24.58
CA ASN A 25 -1.50 -1.82 23.23
C ASN A 25 -0.22 -1.97 22.40
N LEU A 26 0.97 -1.85 23.00
CA LEU A 26 2.25 -2.06 22.32
C LEU A 26 2.47 -3.55 21.96
N ARG A 27 2.06 -4.50 22.81
CA ARG A 27 2.09 -5.94 22.48
C ARG A 27 1.13 -6.27 21.34
N SER A 28 -0.10 -5.77 21.38
CA SER A 28 -1.12 -6.05 20.35
C SER A 28 -0.72 -5.56 18.95
N VAL A 29 -0.02 -4.43 18.83
CA VAL A 29 0.46 -3.94 17.53
C VAL A 29 1.72 -4.69 17.06
N GLY A 30 2.64 -5.01 17.97
CA GLY A 30 3.85 -5.79 17.66
C GLY A 30 3.55 -7.23 17.23
N GLU A 31 2.61 -7.90 17.88
CA GLU A 31 2.17 -9.26 17.55
C GLU A 31 1.48 -9.30 16.18
N ARG A 32 0.59 -8.35 15.89
CA ARG A 32 -0.05 -8.24 14.57
C ARG A 32 0.96 -7.96 13.45
N HIS A 33 2.01 -7.19 13.72
CA HIS A 33 3.08 -6.96 12.76
C HIS A 33 3.97 -8.20 12.56
N GLY A 34 4.26 -8.93 13.64
CA GLY A 34 4.94 -10.24 13.60
C GLY A 34 4.16 -11.30 12.81
N GLU A 35 2.85 -11.37 12.99
CA GLU A 35 1.99 -12.27 12.22
C GLU A 35 1.91 -11.89 10.74
N ALA A 36 1.81 -10.59 10.44
CA ALA A 36 1.79 -10.11 9.05
C ALA A 36 3.10 -10.41 8.31
N THR A 37 4.24 -10.28 8.99
CA THR A 37 5.55 -10.63 8.42
C THR A 37 5.73 -12.13 8.22
N ARG A 38 5.25 -12.95 9.15
CA ARG A 38 5.22 -14.43 9.00
C ARG A 38 4.34 -14.86 7.83
N ARG A 39 3.10 -14.37 7.74
CA ARG A 39 2.20 -14.65 6.61
C ARG A 39 2.79 -14.22 5.27
N ARG A 40 3.50 -13.09 5.22
CA ARG A 40 4.20 -12.64 4.01
C ARG A 40 5.34 -13.60 3.62
N ALA A 41 6.11 -14.10 4.59
CA ALA A 41 7.18 -15.07 4.33
C ALA A 41 6.62 -16.41 3.84
N GLU A 42 5.51 -16.87 4.42
CA GLU A 42 4.79 -18.08 3.98
C GLU A 42 4.28 -17.94 2.54
N LEU A 43 3.60 -16.84 2.20
CA LEU A 43 3.13 -16.58 0.83
C LEU A 43 4.28 -16.51 -0.19
N LEU A 44 5.43 -15.93 0.18
CA LEU A 44 6.60 -15.91 -0.69
C LEU A 44 7.18 -17.32 -0.90
N ARG A 45 7.16 -18.15 0.15
CA ARG A 45 7.60 -19.54 0.08
C ARG A 45 6.67 -20.39 -0.79
N GLU A 46 5.36 -20.27 -0.62
CA GLU A 46 4.36 -20.95 -1.46
C GLU A 46 4.50 -20.55 -2.93
N ARG A 47 4.70 -19.26 -3.19
CA ARG A 47 4.94 -18.75 -4.54
C ARG A 47 6.24 -19.28 -5.14
N ALA A 48 7.31 -19.36 -4.34
CA ALA A 48 8.58 -19.94 -4.78
C ALA A 48 8.42 -21.43 -5.14
N GLN A 49 7.72 -22.19 -4.31
CA GLN A 49 7.41 -23.61 -4.57
C GLN A 49 6.55 -23.79 -5.83
N ALA A 50 5.51 -22.99 -6.00
CA ALA A 50 4.66 -23.03 -7.19
C ALA A 50 5.44 -22.69 -8.47
N LEU A 51 6.37 -21.73 -8.40
CA LEU A 51 7.26 -21.41 -9.51
C LEU A 51 8.24 -22.55 -9.79
N ALA A 52 8.83 -23.16 -8.76
CA ALA A 52 9.75 -24.29 -8.91
C ALA A 52 9.07 -25.51 -9.58
N ILE A 53 7.84 -25.83 -9.18
CA ILE A 53 7.03 -26.90 -9.82
C ILE A 53 6.74 -26.55 -11.28
N ARG A 54 6.41 -25.29 -11.57
CA ARG A 54 6.06 -24.84 -12.93
C ARG A 54 7.27 -24.78 -13.88
N THR A 55 8.46 -24.45 -13.38
CA THR A 55 9.66 -24.26 -14.20
C THR A 55 10.61 -25.45 -14.19
N GLY A 56 10.35 -26.48 -13.38
CA GLY A 56 11.20 -27.66 -13.25
C GLY A 56 12.57 -27.38 -12.62
N TYR A 57 12.73 -26.23 -11.95
CA TYR A 57 13.99 -25.83 -11.30
C TYR A 57 14.10 -26.44 -9.90
N PRO A 58 15.19 -27.17 -9.59
CA PRO A 58 15.36 -27.78 -8.27
C PRO A 58 15.67 -26.73 -7.18
N GLU A 59 14.95 -26.83 -6.05
CA GLU A 59 14.99 -25.99 -4.82
C GLU A 59 16.38 -25.84 -4.15
N VAL A 60 17.41 -26.51 -4.65
CA VAL A 60 18.71 -26.66 -3.97
C VAL A 60 19.56 -25.37 -3.99
N PHE A 61 19.18 -24.37 -4.78
CA PHE A 61 19.93 -23.10 -4.86
C PHE A 61 19.42 -22.01 -3.89
N HIS A 62 18.34 -22.25 -3.15
CA HIS A 62 17.87 -21.32 -2.11
C HIS A 62 18.35 -21.75 -0.72
N ARG A 63 19.65 -22.03 -0.58
CA ARG A 63 20.26 -22.13 0.76
C ARG A 63 20.32 -20.72 1.34
N ALA A 64 19.40 -20.43 2.27
CA ALA A 64 19.44 -19.25 3.10
C ALA A 64 20.85 -19.10 3.69
N ARG A 65 21.56 -18.05 3.28
CA ARG A 65 22.86 -17.68 3.82
C ARG A 65 22.63 -17.11 5.22
N SER A 66 22.43 -18.02 6.16
CA SER A 66 22.39 -17.75 7.59
C SER A 66 23.76 -17.24 8.04
N ASN A 67 23.72 -16.20 8.88
CA ASN A 67 24.86 -15.47 9.43
C ASN A 67 25.95 -16.39 10.00
N HIS A 68 27.16 -16.31 9.46
CA HIS A 68 28.40 -16.60 10.19
C HIS A 68 29.52 -15.66 9.73
N SER A 69 30.03 -14.89 10.70
CA SER A 69 31.39 -14.36 10.85
C SER A 69 32.18 -14.01 9.57
N ALA A 70 32.38 -12.71 9.37
CA ALA A 70 33.44 -12.17 8.54
C ALA A 70 34.80 -12.63 9.08
N SER A 71 35.44 -13.55 8.36
CA SER A 71 36.85 -13.87 8.48
C SER A 71 37.46 -13.84 7.08
N THR A 72 38.18 -12.75 6.85
CA THR A 72 39.46 -12.66 6.14
C THR A 72 39.66 -13.51 4.88
N SER A 73 39.63 -12.81 3.76
CA SER A 73 40.24 -13.13 2.48
C SER A 73 41.73 -13.47 2.60
N THR A 74 42.15 -14.62 2.07
CA THR A 74 43.53 -14.87 1.63
C THR A 74 43.56 -15.83 0.43
N THR A 75 43.94 -15.26 -0.72
CA THR A 75 44.91 -15.78 -1.71
C THR A 75 44.90 -17.28 -2.05
N ALA A 76 44.39 -17.62 -3.24
CA ALA A 76 44.76 -18.84 -3.94
C ALA A 76 45.91 -18.53 -4.92
N ALA A 77 47.13 -18.90 -4.53
CA ALA A 77 48.29 -19.03 -5.40
C ALA A 77 48.84 -20.46 -5.21
N ALA A 78 48.77 -21.29 -6.24
CA ALA A 78 49.55 -22.50 -6.40
C ALA A 78 49.30 -23.09 -7.81
N GLY A 79 50.19 -22.79 -8.74
CA GLY A 79 50.28 -23.42 -10.04
C GLY A 79 51.75 -23.42 -10.43
N ASP A 80 52.47 -24.44 -9.96
CA ASP A 80 53.88 -24.70 -10.28
C ASP A 80 53.96 -25.97 -11.17
N PRO A 81 55.11 -26.26 -11.82
CA PRO A 81 55.20 -26.47 -13.27
C PRO A 81 55.79 -27.87 -13.62
N SER A 82 56.08 -28.06 -14.90
CA SER A 82 56.88 -29.16 -15.52
C SER A 82 56.13 -30.41 -16.01
N ASP A 83 56.15 -30.59 -17.33
CA ASP A 83 56.87 -31.71 -17.98
C ASP A 83 57.04 -31.37 -19.47
N GLN A 84 58.26 -31.01 -19.89
CA GLN A 84 59.29 -31.88 -20.52
C GLN A 84 58.99 -32.32 -21.96
N LEU A 85 59.58 -31.55 -22.88
CA LEU A 85 60.46 -31.93 -23.98
C LEU A 85 60.13 -33.18 -24.84
N ALA A 86 59.87 -32.87 -26.12
CA ALA A 86 59.97 -33.67 -27.35
C ALA A 86 61.33 -34.44 -27.47
N PRO A 87 61.60 -35.35 -28.46
CA PRO A 87 61.17 -35.23 -29.86
C PRO A 87 61.01 -36.53 -30.70
N ALA A 88 60.47 -36.34 -31.91
CA ALA A 88 60.92 -36.90 -33.21
C ALA A 88 59.78 -37.46 -34.07
N SER A 89 59.55 -36.84 -35.24
CA SER A 89 59.99 -37.40 -36.53
C SER A 89 59.36 -36.64 -37.71
N LYS A 90 60.13 -36.55 -38.78
CA LYS A 90 59.88 -35.83 -40.03
C LYS A 90 58.81 -36.52 -40.88
N SER A 91 57.86 -35.75 -41.39
CA SER A 91 57.43 -35.70 -42.80
C SER A 91 56.47 -34.51 -42.91
N GLY A 92 56.66 -33.51 -43.77
CA GLY A 92 56.92 -33.66 -45.19
C GLY A 92 55.58 -33.77 -45.92
N GLY A 93 54.71 -32.76 -45.77
CA GLY A 93 53.40 -32.70 -46.39
C GLY A 93 52.82 -31.31 -46.24
N ALA A 94 53.19 -30.42 -47.16
CA ALA A 94 52.58 -29.12 -47.31
C ALA A 94 51.09 -29.32 -47.67
N HIS A 95 50.21 -29.18 -46.68
CA HIS A 95 48.80 -28.94 -46.92
C HIS A 95 48.57 -27.46 -46.67
N GLU A 96 48.77 -26.66 -47.73
CA GLU A 96 48.27 -25.29 -47.80
C GLU A 96 46.73 -25.32 -47.84
N ASP A 97 46.10 -25.62 -46.70
CA ASP A 97 44.73 -25.16 -46.46
C ASP A 97 44.81 -23.71 -45.98
N SER A 98 45.14 -22.85 -46.94
CA SER A 98 45.04 -21.40 -46.81
C SER A 98 43.56 -21.04 -46.68
N TYR A 99 43.06 -21.00 -45.45
CA TYR A 99 41.78 -20.36 -45.14
C TYR A 99 41.85 -18.89 -45.59
N PRO A 100 41.00 -18.43 -46.54
CA PRO A 100 41.14 -17.09 -47.12
C PRO A 100 40.66 -15.95 -46.21
N TYR A 101 40.54 -16.18 -44.89
CA TYR A 101 39.91 -15.24 -43.96
C TYR A 101 40.70 -14.91 -42.69
N HIS A 102 41.96 -15.31 -42.58
CA HIS A 102 42.83 -14.80 -41.51
C HIS A 102 43.64 -13.59 -41.99
N ARG A 103 42.93 -12.51 -42.38
CA ARG A 103 43.57 -11.19 -42.45
C ARG A 103 44.05 -10.86 -41.04
N ARG A 104 45.36 -10.97 -40.80
CA ARG A 104 45.98 -10.54 -39.55
C ARG A 104 45.81 -9.04 -39.47
N LEU A 105 44.80 -8.61 -38.73
CA LEU A 105 44.55 -7.20 -38.44
C LEU A 105 45.80 -6.63 -37.78
N SER A 106 46.17 -5.41 -38.16
CA SER A 106 47.26 -4.72 -37.48
C SER A 106 46.91 -4.51 -36.00
N PRO A 107 47.89 -4.37 -35.11
CA PRO A 107 47.62 -4.06 -33.71
C PRO A 107 46.73 -2.83 -33.52
N GLU A 108 46.84 -1.84 -34.42
CA GLU A 108 46.00 -0.64 -34.46
C GLU A 108 44.56 -0.97 -34.86
N GLU A 109 44.35 -1.75 -35.93
CA GLU A 109 43.02 -2.20 -36.37
C GLU A 109 42.31 -3.05 -35.29
N LEU A 110 43.06 -3.87 -34.54
CA LEU A 110 42.52 -4.64 -33.41
C LEU A 110 42.11 -3.74 -32.24
N ALA A 111 42.86 -2.68 -31.96
CA ALA A 111 42.53 -1.71 -30.93
C ALA A 111 41.25 -0.94 -31.30
N GLU A 112 41.15 -0.47 -32.54
CA GLU A 112 39.95 0.20 -33.06
C GLU A 112 38.73 -0.71 -33.04
N PHE A 113 38.88 -1.97 -33.45
CA PHE A 113 37.80 -2.96 -33.40
C PHE A 113 37.32 -3.23 -31.97
N ARG A 114 38.24 -3.31 -31.00
CA ARG A 114 37.88 -3.45 -29.58
C ARG A 114 37.11 -2.23 -29.07
N VAL A 115 37.56 -1.03 -29.40
CA VAL A 115 36.87 0.23 -29.04
C VAL A 115 35.49 0.32 -29.68
N ALA A 116 35.34 -0.11 -30.94
CA ALA A 116 34.05 -0.15 -31.62
C ALA A 116 33.08 -1.13 -30.94
N ILE A 117 33.55 -2.30 -30.51
CA ILE A 117 32.75 -3.28 -29.77
C ILE A 117 32.34 -2.73 -28.40
N THR A 118 33.26 -2.13 -27.64
CA THR A 118 32.92 -1.58 -26.32
C THR A 118 31.92 -0.44 -26.45
N ARG A 119 32.12 0.47 -27.40
CA ARG A 119 31.17 1.56 -27.68
C ARG A 119 29.80 1.02 -28.12
N GLY A 120 29.75 -0.03 -28.92
CA GLY A 120 28.51 -0.70 -29.29
C GLY A 120 27.76 -1.29 -28.09
N LYS A 121 28.50 -1.95 -27.18
CA LYS A 121 27.95 -2.50 -25.93
C LYS A 121 27.47 -1.42 -24.97
N GLU A 122 28.22 -0.33 -24.83
CA GLU A 122 27.84 0.83 -24.01
C GLU A 122 26.57 1.51 -24.52
N LEU A 123 26.45 1.68 -25.85
CA LEU A 123 25.23 2.22 -26.45
C LEU A 123 24.02 1.31 -26.22
N GLN A 124 24.20 -0.01 -26.29
CA GLN A 124 23.14 -0.97 -25.98
C GLN A 124 22.75 -0.94 -24.49
N ALA A 125 23.74 -0.92 -23.59
CA ALA A 125 23.50 -0.81 -22.16
C ALA A 125 22.77 0.49 -21.79
N HIS A 126 23.16 1.60 -22.42
CA HIS A 126 22.50 2.89 -22.25
C HIS A 126 21.03 2.86 -22.72
N ARG A 127 20.75 2.26 -23.88
CA ARG A 127 19.37 2.09 -24.37
C ARG A 127 18.53 1.24 -23.40
N GLN A 128 19.08 0.13 -22.91
CA GLN A 128 18.40 -0.72 -21.93
C GLN A 128 18.14 0.01 -20.61
N ALA A 129 19.08 0.82 -20.13
CA ALA A 129 18.91 1.63 -18.93
C ALA A 129 17.78 2.66 -19.10
N LEU A 130 17.71 3.33 -20.25
CA LEU A 130 16.61 4.26 -20.54
C LEU A 130 15.25 3.56 -20.60
N GLU A 131 15.17 2.40 -21.26
CA GLU A 131 13.93 1.62 -21.30
C GLU A 131 13.48 1.15 -19.92
N PHE A 132 14.44 0.78 -19.06
CA PHE A 132 14.15 0.38 -17.69
C PHE A 132 13.58 1.55 -16.88
N GLU A 133 14.21 2.73 -16.95
CA GLU A 133 13.72 3.92 -16.27
C GLU A 133 12.34 4.34 -16.79
N GLN A 134 12.10 4.27 -18.11
CA GLN A 134 10.78 4.54 -18.68
C GLN A 134 9.72 3.58 -18.14
N LYS A 135 9.99 2.27 -18.12
CA LYS A 135 9.07 1.26 -17.58
C LYS A 135 8.80 1.50 -16.08
N ARG A 136 9.83 1.91 -15.33
CA ARG A 136 9.70 2.25 -13.90
C ARG A 136 8.80 3.47 -13.70
N LEU A 137 9.00 4.53 -14.48
CA LEU A 137 8.18 5.74 -14.44
C LEU A 137 6.72 5.42 -14.81
N GLN A 138 6.49 4.65 -15.87
CA GLN A 138 5.15 4.22 -16.25
C GLN A 138 4.43 3.45 -15.14
N ARG A 139 5.12 2.51 -14.47
CA ARG A 139 4.55 1.80 -13.32
C ARG A 139 4.22 2.75 -12.16
N SER A 140 5.10 3.72 -11.90
CA SER A 140 4.88 4.72 -10.86
C SER A 140 3.69 5.62 -11.18
N GLN A 141 3.53 6.03 -12.44
CA GLN A 141 2.42 6.88 -12.89
C GLN A 141 1.08 6.13 -12.76
N LEU A 142 1.00 4.91 -13.28
CA LEU A 142 -0.20 4.07 -13.17
C LEU A 142 -0.58 3.79 -11.71
N ALA A 143 0.42 3.56 -10.85
CA ALA A 143 0.18 3.38 -9.42
C ALA A 143 -0.31 4.68 -8.75
N GLY A 144 0.24 5.83 -9.15
CA GLY A 144 -0.16 7.15 -8.67
C GLY A 144 -1.58 7.53 -9.08
N GLU A 145 -1.98 7.23 -10.31
CA GLU A 145 -3.33 7.50 -10.84
C GLU A 145 -4.40 6.64 -10.15
N ALA A 146 -4.11 5.36 -9.89
CA ALA A 146 -5.06 4.46 -9.22
C ALA A 146 -5.13 4.65 -7.70
N ALA A 147 -4.08 5.18 -7.07
CA ALA A 147 -4.00 5.39 -5.62
C ALA A 147 -5.16 6.22 -5.02
N PRO A 148 -5.55 7.39 -5.56
CA PRO A 148 -6.64 8.19 -4.98
C PRO A 148 -7.98 7.46 -5.07
N ALA A 149 -8.28 6.80 -6.19
CA ALA A 149 -9.50 6.00 -6.33
C ALA A 149 -9.54 4.87 -5.29
N GLN A 150 -8.45 4.14 -5.11
CA GLN A 150 -8.36 3.10 -4.07
C GLN A 150 -8.48 3.68 -2.65
N ALA A 151 -7.90 4.85 -2.38
CA ALA A 151 -8.01 5.50 -1.07
C ALA A 151 -9.47 5.90 -0.75
N THR A 152 -10.18 6.47 -1.72
CA THR A 152 -11.61 6.81 -1.55
C THR A 152 -12.46 5.56 -1.35
N GLN A 153 -12.17 4.47 -2.06
CA GLN A 153 -12.87 3.19 -1.88
C GLN A 153 -12.62 2.62 -0.47
N ARG A 154 -11.40 2.68 0.04
CA ARG A 154 -11.09 2.26 1.42
C ARG A 154 -11.87 3.08 2.45
N LEU A 155 -11.98 4.39 2.27
CA LEU A 155 -12.77 5.25 3.15
C LEU A 155 -14.26 4.92 3.09
N ARG A 156 -14.81 4.69 1.90
CA ARG A 156 -16.20 4.27 1.72
C ARG A 156 -16.47 2.93 2.40
N ASN A 157 -15.64 1.93 2.14
CA ASN A 157 -15.76 0.61 2.76
C ASN A 157 -15.67 0.69 4.29
N ARG A 158 -14.78 1.52 4.85
CA ARG A 158 -14.69 1.73 6.29
C ARG A 158 -15.97 2.36 6.85
N ARG A 159 -16.52 3.37 6.19
CA ARG A 159 -17.79 3.99 6.59
C ARG A 159 -18.95 3.00 6.52
N GLU A 160 -19.01 2.19 5.47
CA GLU A 160 -20.02 1.14 5.33
C GLU A 160 -19.89 0.07 6.41
N GLN A 161 -18.68 -0.35 6.76
CA GLN A 161 -18.44 -1.29 7.85
C GLN A 161 -18.95 -0.71 9.18
N LEU A 162 -18.57 0.53 9.51
CA LEU A 162 -19.06 1.20 10.72
C LEU A 162 -20.60 1.34 10.73
N ARG A 163 -21.20 1.61 9.56
CA ARG A 163 -22.66 1.64 9.43
C ARG A 163 -23.27 0.28 9.71
N ARG A 164 -22.71 -0.79 9.14
CA ARG A 164 -23.19 -2.16 9.34
C ARG A 164 -23.02 -2.64 10.78
N THR A 165 -21.93 -2.28 11.46
CA THR A 165 -21.76 -2.62 12.88
C THR A 165 -22.78 -1.89 13.74
N ALA A 166 -23.00 -0.60 13.50
CA ALA A 166 -24.04 0.14 14.20
C ALA A 166 -25.45 -0.43 13.93
N GLU A 167 -25.77 -0.78 12.68
CA GLU A 167 -27.03 -1.45 12.32
C GLU A 167 -27.18 -2.81 13.05
N ALA A 168 -26.12 -3.63 13.10
CA ALA A 168 -26.15 -4.91 13.79
C ALA A 168 -26.31 -4.77 15.33
N GLU A 169 -25.71 -3.74 15.93
CA GLU A 169 -25.90 -3.42 17.34
C GLU A 169 -27.36 -3.02 17.64
N LEU A 170 -27.98 -2.23 16.74
CA LEU A 170 -29.40 -1.89 16.84
C LEU A 170 -30.29 -3.13 16.72
N ASP A 171 -30.02 -3.99 15.75
CA ASP A 171 -30.78 -5.23 15.56
C ASP A 171 -30.67 -6.16 16.78
N ALA A 172 -29.51 -6.21 17.43
CA ALA A 172 -29.33 -6.95 18.67
C ALA A 172 -30.18 -6.39 19.82
N LEU A 173 -30.22 -5.06 19.98
CA LEU A 173 -31.05 -4.40 21.00
C LEU A 173 -32.55 -4.63 20.77
N VAL A 174 -32.97 -4.61 19.50
CA VAL A 174 -34.35 -4.90 19.08
C VAL A 174 -34.71 -6.36 19.36
N ALA A 175 -33.82 -7.30 19.02
CA ALA A 175 -34.04 -8.73 19.22
C ALA A 175 -34.08 -9.13 20.71
N GLN A 176 -33.46 -8.35 21.59
CA GLN A 176 -33.49 -8.57 23.03
C GLN A 176 -34.83 -8.14 23.68
N GLN A 177 -35.67 -7.36 22.99
CA GLN A 177 -36.94 -6.92 23.56
C GLN A 177 -38.01 -8.02 23.46
N ASP A 178 -38.63 -8.37 24.58
CA ASP A 178 -39.76 -9.31 24.62
C ASP A 178 -41.05 -8.71 24.02
N SER A 179 -41.15 -7.38 23.98
CA SER A 179 -42.29 -6.61 23.46
C SER A 179 -41.96 -6.03 22.09
N SER A 180 -42.74 -6.42 21.08
CA SER A 180 -42.58 -5.92 19.70
C SER A 180 -42.87 -4.43 19.55
N LEU A 181 -43.73 -3.87 20.40
CA LEU A 181 -44.06 -2.46 20.41
C LEU A 181 -42.88 -1.62 20.93
N ASP A 182 -42.21 -2.10 21.98
CA ASP A 182 -41.04 -1.42 22.55
C ASP A 182 -39.82 -1.52 21.64
N ALA A 183 -39.60 -2.69 21.01
CA ALA A 183 -38.63 -2.87 19.93
C ALA A 183 -38.84 -1.84 18.80
N MET A 184 -40.08 -1.64 18.37
CA MET A 184 -40.40 -0.68 17.31
C MET A 184 -40.17 0.77 17.75
N ASN A 185 -40.52 1.13 19.00
CA ASN A 185 -40.28 2.47 19.53
C ASN A 185 -38.78 2.78 19.64
N ILE A 186 -37.97 1.81 20.09
CA ILE A 186 -36.51 1.94 20.14
C ILE A 186 -35.94 2.13 18.72
N ALA A 187 -36.40 1.33 17.75
CA ALA A 187 -35.97 1.46 16.36
C ALA A 187 -36.32 2.84 15.76
N ARG A 188 -37.49 3.41 16.09
CA ARG A 188 -37.92 4.76 15.68
C ARG A 188 -37.07 5.87 16.29
N LEU A 189 -36.67 5.74 17.56
CA LEU A 189 -35.83 6.73 18.24
C LEU A 189 -34.39 6.74 17.72
N LEU A 190 -33.85 5.56 17.38
CA LEU A 190 -32.44 5.40 17.02
C LEU A 190 -32.17 5.53 15.53
N SER A 191 -33.15 5.23 14.66
CA SER A 191 -32.98 5.26 13.22
C SER A 191 -33.89 6.30 12.57
N PRO A 192 -33.32 7.34 11.93
CA PRO A 192 -34.08 8.29 11.13
C PRO A 192 -34.91 7.65 10.01
N ARG A 193 -34.60 6.41 9.62
CA ARG A 193 -35.33 5.66 8.58
C ARG A 193 -36.73 5.24 9.02
N PHE A 194 -36.96 5.10 10.33
CA PHE A 194 -38.26 4.72 10.90
C PHE A 194 -39.02 5.92 11.44
N GLN A 195 -38.48 7.13 11.31
CA GLN A 195 -39.18 8.34 11.67
C GLN A 195 -40.41 8.49 10.76
N GLU A 196 -41.57 8.62 11.37
CA GLU A 196 -42.82 8.79 10.63
C GLU A 196 -42.78 10.12 9.86
N HIS A 197 -42.71 10.04 8.54
CA HIS A 197 -42.75 11.21 7.67
C HIS A 197 -44.20 11.70 7.57
N VAL A 198 -44.58 12.59 8.49
CA VAL A 198 -45.84 13.34 8.36
C VAL A 198 -45.62 14.41 7.29
N SER A 199 -45.85 14.04 6.03
CA SER A 199 -45.93 15.01 4.94
C SER A 199 -47.25 15.76 5.06
N PHE A 200 -47.20 16.98 5.58
CA PHE A 200 -48.35 17.85 5.61
C PHE A 200 -48.60 18.37 4.19
N ALA A 201 -49.69 17.94 3.56
CA ALA A 201 -50.13 18.54 2.31
C ALA A 201 -50.67 19.93 2.63
N PRO A 202 -50.04 21.02 2.16
CA PRO A 202 -50.56 22.35 2.42
C PRO A 202 -51.93 22.47 1.76
N SER A 203 -52.92 22.94 2.52
CA SER A 203 -54.29 23.16 2.00
C SER A 203 -54.34 24.27 0.96
N VAL A 204 -53.33 25.15 0.96
CA VAL A 204 -53.16 26.24 0.01
C VAL A 204 -51.90 25.96 -0.81
N VAL A 205 -52.01 26.00 -2.13
CA VAL A 205 -50.87 25.81 -3.03
C VAL A 205 -49.90 26.97 -2.84
N GLN A 206 -48.61 26.65 -2.65
CA GLN A 206 -47.55 27.63 -2.50
C GLN A 206 -47.53 28.57 -3.72
N TYR A 207 -47.44 29.89 -3.49
CA TYR A 207 -47.47 30.94 -4.52
C TYR A 207 -48.80 31.12 -5.27
N SER A 208 -49.90 30.62 -4.72
CA SER A 208 -51.23 30.99 -5.21
C SER A 208 -51.66 32.37 -4.71
N ALA A 209 -52.64 32.99 -5.37
CA ALA A 209 -53.25 34.23 -4.90
C ALA A 209 -53.87 34.09 -3.49
N GLU A 210 -54.25 32.87 -3.10
CA GLU A 210 -54.74 32.54 -1.76
C GLU A 210 -53.61 32.50 -0.73
N ASP A 211 -52.42 32.00 -1.11
CA ASP A 211 -51.21 32.01 -0.28
C ASP A 211 -50.76 33.45 0.03
N GLU A 212 -50.79 34.33 -0.96
CA GLU A 212 -50.51 35.76 -0.76
C GLU A 212 -51.53 36.42 0.18
N ARG A 213 -52.81 36.11 0.02
CA ARG A 213 -53.88 36.63 0.88
C ARG A 213 -53.73 36.17 2.33
N VAL A 214 -53.40 34.89 2.55
CA VAL A 214 -53.15 34.32 3.88
C VAL A 214 -51.90 34.95 4.51
N LYS A 215 -50.82 35.12 3.75
CA LYS A 215 -49.61 35.82 4.22
C LYS A 215 -49.91 37.25 4.64
N HIS A 216 -50.70 37.99 3.83
CA HIS A 216 -51.11 39.35 4.16
C HIS A 216 -51.98 39.42 5.43
N LEU A 217 -52.93 38.49 5.61
CA LEU A 217 -53.73 38.38 6.83
C LEU A 217 -52.85 38.13 8.05
N LEU A 218 -51.92 37.18 7.99
CA LEU A 218 -51.01 36.85 9.09
C LEU A 218 -50.04 37.99 9.43
N THR A 219 -49.63 38.80 8.45
CA THR A 219 -48.76 39.96 8.70
C THR A 219 -49.49 41.18 9.26
N ASN A 220 -50.77 41.34 8.93
CA ASN A 220 -51.53 42.55 9.26
C ASN A 220 -52.44 42.38 10.48
N ASP A 221 -52.97 41.18 10.71
CA ASP A 221 -53.74 40.89 11.91
C ASP A 221 -52.77 40.55 13.05
N ARG A 222 -52.57 41.51 13.95
CA ARG A 222 -52.23 41.20 15.34
C ARG A 222 -53.35 40.33 15.90
N VAL A 223 -53.23 39.01 15.75
CA VAL A 223 -54.09 38.05 16.44
C VAL A 223 -53.91 38.29 17.94
N GLY A 224 -54.84 39.03 18.55
CA GLY A 224 -54.82 39.36 19.98
C GLY A 224 -55.21 40.79 20.41
N SER A 225 -55.54 41.73 19.53
CA SER A 225 -55.91 43.11 19.96
C SER A 225 -57.39 43.31 20.36
N TYR A 226 -58.04 42.28 20.92
CA TYR A 226 -59.45 42.38 21.36
C TYR A 226 -59.62 42.63 22.87
N TYR A 227 -58.57 43.06 23.56
CA TYR A 227 -58.67 43.62 24.91
C TYR A 227 -57.83 44.89 25.00
N GLN A 228 -58.46 46.03 24.71
CA GLN A 228 -58.03 47.34 25.17
C GLN A 228 -59.26 48.10 25.65
#